data_AF-A0A351I2T1-F1
#
_entry.id   AF-A0A351I2T1-F1
#
_cell.length_a   1.000
_cell.length_b   1.000
_cell.length_c   1.000
_cell.angle_alpha   90.00
_cell.angle_beta   90.00
_cell.angle_gamma   90.00
#
_symmetry.space_group_name_H-M   'P 1'
#
loop_
_entity.id
_entity.type
_entity.pdbx_description
1 polymer ?
#
loop_
_entity_poly.entity_id
_entity_poly.type
_entity_poly.pdbx_seq_one_letter_code
_entity_poly.pdbx_strand_id
1 'polypeptide(L)'
;MPRSLRHAVCVILPLLAAGPAAATSVEADLLTPGAVDALDFDGGLRRPPGVEVPTSPGQTESARPASAVTEEPRLLRALLSRVTLYRNSDPRAAAALQEALRDILRTRTGRQAAEDFVDEGASCDIRFDKLDGSLITVNGVRVVSGVLGETRSNGRSLDGRSVVALNSLFLDADPPFAAQNMAETIAHEMFGHALEHQRAARDNFPAWMLNLYRGDEANARLIGWLVLSELGAPLSDGDMWSYLQDPERFHDRSALIDPYYAQSLSPAEMGDPLPVLRSRLEETRRRRERLDDEAVKMRKWRIIIEHLTAGHGMERRRFASISEDIENFLERELPRLMTYSHKVEDSLQNRIDFLDTEPGLEQLWQLSQSSRSEYLRSCEERISRYRARLGMQTQGRKPETRTPPPPDQIDEDGLETLYQDDLRDNPRHWGR
;
A
#
# COMPACT_ATOMS: atom_id res chain seq x y z
N MET A 1 -37.37 1.92 -17.09
CA MET A 1 -35.98 2.38 -17.28
C MET A 1 -35.09 1.16 -17.52
N PRO A 2 -34.13 1.21 -18.46
CA PRO A 2 -33.41 0.02 -18.88
C PRO A 2 -32.48 -0.45 -17.75
N ARG A 3 -32.49 -1.76 -17.50
CA ARG A 3 -31.60 -2.47 -16.57
C ARG A 3 -30.18 -2.42 -17.15
N SER A 4 -29.38 -1.50 -16.66
CA SER A 4 -28.00 -1.26 -17.06
C SER A 4 -27.13 -1.18 -15.81
N LEU A 5 -26.02 -1.92 -15.81
CA LEU A 5 -24.86 -1.75 -14.92
C LEU A 5 -25.13 -1.87 -13.39
N ARG A 6 -25.60 -3.04 -12.95
CA ARG A 6 -25.38 -3.49 -11.56
C ARG A 6 -24.04 -4.22 -11.55
N HIS A 7 -22.97 -3.55 -11.14
CA HIS A 7 -21.67 -4.04 -10.60
C HIS A 7 -20.65 -2.90 -10.75
N ALA A 8 -20.95 -1.79 -10.08
CA ALA A 8 -19.97 -0.80 -9.66
C ALA A 8 -20.48 -0.31 -8.31
N VAL A 9 -20.41 -1.21 -7.32
CA VAL A 9 -20.53 -0.81 -5.92
C VAL A 9 -19.38 0.16 -5.71
N CYS A 10 -19.71 1.43 -5.47
CA CYS A 10 -18.82 2.37 -4.80
C CYS A 10 -18.53 1.74 -3.43
N VAL A 11 -17.54 0.86 -3.37
CA VAL A 11 -16.78 0.75 -2.13
C VAL A 11 -16.01 2.06 -2.10
N ILE A 12 -16.24 2.90 -1.08
CA ILE A 12 -15.26 3.90 -0.69
C ILE A 12 -14.00 3.11 -0.35
N LEU A 13 -13.20 2.87 -1.39
CA LEU A 13 -11.89 2.26 -1.29
C LEU A 13 -11.04 3.26 -0.52
N PRO A 14 -10.41 2.88 0.60
CA PRO A 14 -9.28 3.65 1.10
C PRO A 14 -8.18 3.57 0.04
N LEU A 15 -8.19 4.50 -0.92
CA LEU A 15 -7.20 4.62 -1.97
C LEU A 15 -5.93 5.20 -1.36
N LEU A 16 -5.14 4.29 -0.79
CA LEU A 16 -3.80 4.54 -0.27
C LEU A 16 -2.80 4.43 -1.44
N ALA A 17 -2.54 5.57 -2.06
CA ALA A 17 -1.40 5.77 -2.94
C ALA A 17 -0.63 6.99 -2.46
N ALA A 18 0.69 6.79 -2.43
CA ALA A 18 1.69 7.60 -1.80
C ALA A 18 2.83 7.81 -2.81
N GLY A 19 2.96 9.02 -3.32
CA GLY A 19 4.05 9.44 -4.20
C GLY A 19 5.21 10.06 -3.44
N PRO A 20 6.40 10.10 -4.05
CA PRO A 20 7.62 10.57 -3.40
C PRO A 20 7.60 12.08 -3.16
N ALA A 21 8.02 12.48 -1.96
CA ALA A 21 8.20 13.88 -1.59
C ALA A 21 9.43 14.50 -2.29
N ALA A 22 9.25 15.71 -2.83
CA ALA A 22 10.36 16.55 -3.27
C ALA A 22 11.24 16.94 -2.07
N ALA A 23 12.52 16.55 -2.12
CA ALA A 23 13.48 16.73 -1.04
C ALA A 23 13.71 18.21 -0.69
N THR A 24 13.50 18.57 0.58
CA THR A 24 14.03 19.80 1.20
C THR A 24 15.07 19.44 2.25
N SER A 25 16.20 20.14 2.21
CA SER A 25 17.44 19.84 2.94
C SER A 25 17.37 20.29 4.39
N VAL A 26 17.70 19.38 5.33
CA VAL A 26 18.15 19.71 6.68
C VAL A 26 19.42 18.90 6.94
N GLU A 27 20.53 19.59 7.16
CA GLU A 27 21.81 18.99 7.57
C GLU A 27 21.71 18.51 9.02
N ALA A 28 22.14 17.28 9.28
CA ALA A 28 22.32 16.76 10.64
C ALA A 28 23.71 16.12 10.75
N ASP A 29 24.43 16.53 11.79
CA ASP A 29 25.80 16.14 12.12
C ASP A 29 25.96 14.64 12.32
N LEU A 30 26.97 14.07 11.65
CA LEU A 30 27.38 12.67 11.76
C LEU A 30 28.35 12.50 12.93
N LEU A 31 27.96 11.70 13.93
CA LEU A 31 28.89 11.13 14.91
C LEU A 31 29.35 9.74 14.45
N THR A 32 30.65 9.49 14.61
CA THR A 32 31.38 8.28 14.19
C THR A 32 31.02 7.04 15.04
N PRO A 33 31.18 5.81 14.49
CA PRO A 33 30.71 4.59 15.15
C PRO A 33 31.75 4.03 16.13
N GLY A 34 31.32 3.78 17.37
CA GLY A 34 32.07 3.03 18.38
C GLY A 34 31.37 1.73 18.74
N ALA A 35 32.14 0.64 18.64
CA ALA A 35 32.03 -0.67 19.32
C ALA A 35 30.62 -1.28 19.56
N VAL A 36 30.34 -2.36 18.83
CA VAL A 36 29.25 -3.29 19.12
C VAL A 36 29.72 -4.25 20.22
N ASP A 37 29.29 -4.04 21.45
CA ASP A 37 29.43 -5.03 22.52
C ASP A 37 28.33 -6.09 22.39
N ALA A 38 28.74 -7.35 22.51
CA ALA A 38 27.92 -8.54 22.46
C ALA A 38 26.90 -8.54 23.62
N LEU A 39 25.61 -8.63 23.29
CA LEU A 39 24.55 -8.90 24.26
C LEU A 39 24.16 -10.38 24.20
N ASP A 40 24.35 -11.02 25.35
CA ASP A 40 23.91 -12.36 25.71
C ASP A 40 22.39 -12.50 25.56
N PHE A 41 21.96 -13.56 24.88
CA PHE A 41 20.56 -13.97 24.77
C PHE A 41 20.31 -15.14 25.72
N ASP A 42 19.89 -14.85 26.94
CA ASP A 42 19.13 -15.81 27.75
C ASP A 42 18.14 -15.07 28.66
N GLY A 43 16.87 -15.10 28.28
CA GLY A 43 15.82 -14.29 28.90
C GLY A 43 14.45 -14.91 28.67
N GLY A 44 14.21 -16.07 29.28
CA GLY A 44 12.93 -16.74 29.28
C GLY A 44 11.82 -15.91 29.91
N LEU A 45 10.83 -15.51 29.12
CA LEU A 45 9.59 -14.91 29.61
C LEU A 45 8.64 -16.01 30.13
N ARG A 46 8.41 -16.01 31.45
CA ARG A 46 7.33 -16.76 32.09
C ARG A 46 5.98 -16.20 31.64
N ARG A 47 5.10 -17.06 31.11
CA ARG A 47 3.68 -16.75 30.87
C ARG A 47 2.92 -16.59 32.20
N PRO A 48 1.97 -15.64 32.32
CA PRO A 48 0.99 -15.65 33.40
C PRO A 48 -0.04 -16.79 33.19
N PRO A 49 -0.56 -17.41 34.26
CA PRO A 49 -1.57 -18.45 34.15
C PRO A 49 -2.97 -17.87 33.99
N GLY A 50 -3.79 -18.50 33.13
CA GLY A 50 -5.25 -18.49 33.24
C GLY A 50 -6.01 -17.55 32.31
N VAL A 51 -6.13 -17.91 31.03
CA VAL A 51 -7.34 -17.65 30.23
C VAL A 51 -7.58 -18.91 29.37
N GLU A 52 -8.58 -19.70 29.73
CA GLU A 52 -9.04 -20.81 28.90
C GLU A 52 -9.86 -20.23 27.74
N VAL A 53 -9.32 -20.35 26.52
CA VAL A 53 -10.06 -20.09 25.28
C VAL A 53 -10.67 -21.42 24.82
N PRO A 54 -11.97 -21.49 24.44
CA PRO A 54 -12.57 -22.72 23.96
C PRO A 54 -11.91 -23.16 22.65
N THR A 55 -11.37 -24.37 22.63
CA THR A 55 -10.82 -25.02 21.43
C THR A 55 -11.94 -25.55 20.55
N SER A 56 -12.04 -25.04 19.32
CA SER A 56 -12.81 -25.67 18.24
C SER A 56 -12.16 -27.01 17.86
N PRO A 57 -12.92 -28.12 17.77
CA PRO A 57 -12.37 -29.40 17.34
C PRO A 57 -12.28 -29.42 15.81
N GLY A 58 -11.07 -29.64 15.27
CA GLY A 58 -10.93 -29.99 13.85
C GLY A 58 -9.66 -29.58 13.10
N GLN A 59 -8.63 -29.00 13.75
CA GLN A 59 -7.34 -28.79 13.08
C GLN A 59 -6.35 -29.86 13.57
N THR A 60 -6.07 -30.82 12.69
CA THR A 60 -4.90 -31.69 12.81
C THR A 60 -3.65 -30.82 12.85
N GLU A 61 -2.98 -30.78 14.01
CA GLU A 61 -1.61 -30.27 14.15
C GLU A 61 -0.71 -31.00 13.15
N SER A 62 -0.40 -30.32 12.04
CA SER A 62 0.66 -30.73 11.16
C SER A 62 1.97 -30.61 11.94
N ALA A 63 2.60 -31.75 12.23
CA ALA A 63 3.86 -31.83 12.93
C ALA A 63 4.91 -30.95 12.22
N ARG A 64 5.28 -29.85 12.87
CA ARG A 64 6.34 -28.94 12.41
C ARG A 64 7.67 -29.72 12.43
N PRO A 65 8.41 -29.85 11.31
CA PRO A 65 9.69 -30.54 11.31
C PRO A 65 10.67 -29.78 12.21
N ALA A 66 11.40 -30.51 13.06
CA ALA A 66 12.31 -29.96 14.06
C ALA A 66 13.45 -29.08 13.47
N SER A 67 13.75 -29.16 12.16
CA SER A 67 14.75 -28.30 11.51
C SER A 67 14.28 -26.85 11.33
N ALA A 68 12.97 -26.61 11.23
CA ALA A 68 12.41 -25.27 11.04
C ALA A 68 12.65 -24.33 12.24
N VAL A 69 12.83 -24.89 13.44
CA VAL A 69 13.04 -24.12 14.68
C VAL A 69 14.46 -23.54 14.76
N THR A 70 15.44 -24.17 14.11
CA THR A 70 16.85 -23.72 14.11
C THR A 70 17.20 -22.78 12.95
N GLU A 71 16.41 -22.78 11.86
CA GLU A 71 16.70 -22.00 10.65
C GLU A 71 16.28 -20.54 10.75
N GLU A 72 15.14 -20.24 11.41
CA GLU A 72 14.62 -18.88 11.56
C GLU A 72 15.59 -17.94 12.31
N PRO A 73 16.21 -18.33 13.46
CA PRO A 73 17.19 -17.49 14.13
C PRO A 73 18.45 -17.24 13.29
N ARG A 74 18.84 -18.19 12.42
CA ARG A 74 20.01 -18.04 11.53
C ARG A 74 19.71 -17.06 10.40
N LEU A 75 18.55 -17.20 9.74
CA LEU A 75 18.14 -16.31 8.66
C LEU A 75 17.92 -14.88 9.17
N LEU A 76 17.28 -14.72 10.33
CA LEU A 76 17.13 -13.40 10.96
C LEU A 76 18.49 -12.74 11.25
N ARG A 77 19.46 -13.50 11.76
CA ARG A 77 20.82 -12.98 12.01
C ARG A 77 21.53 -12.60 10.72
N ALA A 78 21.42 -13.42 9.68
CA ALA A 78 21.98 -13.11 8.36
C ALA A 78 21.35 -11.84 7.78
N LEU A 79 20.02 -11.71 7.88
CA LEU A 79 19.29 -10.53 7.43
C LEU A 79 19.71 -9.28 8.20
N LEU A 80 19.76 -9.34 9.53
CA LEU A 80 20.19 -8.22 10.39
C LEU A 80 21.66 -7.82 10.16
N SER A 81 22.49 -8.69 9.57
CA SER A 81 23.85 -8.32 9.14
C SER A 81 23.88 -7.46 7.86
N ARG A 82 22.78 -7.45 7.10
CA ARG A 82 22.59 -6.68 5.86
C ARG A 82 21.72 -5.43 6.06
N VAL A 83 21.10 -5.31 7.23
CA VAL A 83 20.11 -4.27 7.52
C VAL A 83 20.57 -3.42 8.69
N THR A 84 20.67 -2.11 8.48
CA THR A 84 20.86 -1.15 9.57
C THR A 84 19.48 -0.72 10.10
N LEU A 85 19.15 -1.08 11.33
CA LEU A 85 17.92 -0.62 11.99
C LEU A 85 18.20 0.68 12.76
N TYR A 86 17.73 1.81 12.25
CA TYR A 86 17.88 3.08 12.94
C TYR A 86 16.85 3.18 14.05
N ARG A 87 17.35 3.50 15.24
CA ARG A 87 16.52 3.70 16.42
C ARG A 87 15.85 5.08 16.44
N ASN A 88 16.35 6.02 15.64
CA ASN A 88 16.04 7.46 15.77
C ASN A 88 16.09 7.89 17.25
N SER A 89 15.41 8.97 17.62
CA SER A 89 15.24 9.37 19.03
C SER A 89 14.15 8.60 19.77
N ASP A 90 13.38 7.72 19.10
CA ASP A 90 12.27 6.97 19.72
C ASP A 90 12.73 5.55 20.14
N PRO A 91 12.81 5.23 21.44
CA PRO A 91 13.26 3.92 21.91
C PRO A 91 12.34 2.76 21.48
N ARG A 92 11.09 3.01 21.07
CA ARG A 92 10.15 1.99 20.57
C ARG A 92 10.52 1.47 19.18
N ALA A 93 11.17 2.29 18.37
CA ALA A 93 11.41 2.03 16.94
C ALA A 93 12.14 0.71 16.69
N ALA A 94 13.26 0.48 17.39
CA ALA A 94 14.09 -0.69 17.17
C ALA A 94 13.35 -2.00 17.48
N ALA A 95 12.56 -2.01 18.55
CA ALA A 95 11.79 -3.18 18.96
C ALA A 95 10.68 -3.49 17.94
N ALA A 96 9.94 -2.46 17.49
CA ALA A 96 8.89 -2.61 16.49
C ALA A 96 9.45 -3.16 15.15
N LEU A 97 10.57 -2.63 14.67
CA LEU A 97 11.23 -3.11 13.45
C LEU A 97 11.68 -4.57 13.58
N GLN A 98 12.27 -4.95 14.71
CA GLN A 98 12.69 -6.33 14.94
C GLN A 98 11.50 -7.29 15.02
N GLU A 99 10.40 -6.87 15.63
CA GLU A 99 9.17 -7.67 15.70
C GLU A 99 8.56 -7.85 14.30
N ALA A 100 8.42 -6.78 13.52
CA ALA A 100 7.90 -6.85 12.16
C ALA A 100 8.78 -7.75 11.26
N LEU A 101 10.11 -7.67 11.36
CA LEU A 101 11.01 -8.57 10.63
C LEU A 101 10.83 -10.04 11.03
N ARG A 102 10.63 -10.33 12.33
CA ARG A 102 10.32 -11.69 12.79
C ARG A 102 8.99 -12.17 12.21
N ASP A 103 7.97 -11.33 12.19
CA ASP A 103 6.68 -11.67 11.61
C ASP A 103 6.80 -11.98 10.12
N ILE A 104 7.54 -11.18 9.36
CA ILE A 104 7.81 -11.46 7.95
C ILE A 104 8.47 -12.84 7.79
N LEU A 105 9.48 -13.18 8.61
CA LEU A 105 10.16 -14.48 8.57
C LEU A 105 9.30 -15.67 9.02
N ARG A 106 8.16 -15.44 9.68
CA ARG A 106 7.17 -16.51 9.95
C ARG A 106 6.42 -16.92 8.67
N THR A 107 6.33 -16.04 7.69
CA THR A 107 5.69 -16.31 6.40
C THR A 107 6.61 -17.07 5.44
N ARG A 108 6.04 -17.86 4.52
CA ARG A 108 6.82 -18.56 3.49
C ARG A 108 7.40 -17.56 2.48
N THR A 109 6.63 -16.53 2.11
CA THR A 109 7.08 -15.48 1.19
C THR A 109 8.21 -14.67 1.80
N GLY A 110 8.08 -14.25 3.05
CA GLY A 110 9.10 -13.48 3.75
C GLY A 110 10.42 -14.24 3.93
N ARG A 111 10.38 -15.56 4.21
CA ARG A 111 11.61 -16.37 4.24
C ARG A 111 12.31 -16.40 2.89
N GLN A 112 11.57 -16.73 1.83
CA GLN A 112 12.12 -16.79 0.48
C GLN A 112 12.71 -15.44 0.05
N ALA A 113 12.00 -14.35 0.32
CA ALA A 113 12.46 -13.01 0.00
C ALA A 113 13.67 -12.57 0.83
N ALA A 114 13.76 -13.00 2.10
CA ALA A 114 14.92 -12.74 2.93
C ALA A 114 16.16 -13.56 2.52
N GLU A 115 15.97 -14.81 2.09
CA GLU A 115 17.03 -15.62 1.47
C GLU A 115 17.55 -14.94 0.21
N ASP A 116 16.65 -14.58 -0.72
CA ASP A 116 16.98 -13.83 -1.92
C ASP A 116 17.74 -12.52 -1.57
N PHE A 117 17.28 -11.77 -0.56
CA PHE A 117 17.93 -10.53 -0.14
C PHE A 117 19.38 -10.73 0.32
N VAL A 118 19.62 -11.79 1.09
CA VAL A 118 20.96 -12.14 1.57
C VAL A 118 21.85 -12.66 0.44
N ASP A 119 21.31 -13.51 -0.43
CA ASP A 119 22.03 -14.16 -1.53
C ASP A 119 22.40 -13.18 -2.65
N GLU A 120 21.51 -12.24 -2.96
CA GLU A 120 21.76 -11.14 -3.91
C GLU A 120 22.71 -10.08 -3.37
N GLY A 121 23.09 -10.22 -2.09
CA GLY A 121 23.95 -9.29 -1.40
C GLY A 121 23.30 -7.91 -1.18
N ALA A 122 21.97 -7.83 -1.23
CA ALA A 122 21.24 -6.61 -0.98
C ALA A 122 21.49 -6.12 0.45
N SER A 123 21.40 -4.80 0.63
CA SER A 123 21.50 -4.16 1.93
C SER A 123 20.69 -2.88 1.95
N CYS A 124 20.14 -2.55 3.11
CA CYS A 124 19.35 -1.35 3.28
C CYS A 124 19.43 -0.81 4.70
N ASP A 125 19.03 0.45 4.82
CA ASP A 125 18.82 1.13 6.08
C ASP A 125 17.31 1.25 6.31
N ILE A 126 16.81 0.77 7.45
CA ILE A 126 15.39 0.87 7.81
C ILE A 126 15.24 1.86 8.96
N ARG A 127 14.32 2.82 8.81
CA ARG A 127 14.09 3.88 9.81
C ARG A 127 12.65 4.37 9.80
N PHE A 128 12.23 5.03 10.88
CA PHE A 128 10.95 5.74 10.94
C PHE A 128 11.12 7.21 10.55
N ASP A 129 10.55 7.64 9.42
CA ASP A 129 10.57 9.04 9.02
C ASP A 129 9.19 9.69 9.21
N LYS A 130 9.16 11.03 9.18
CA LYS A 130 7.92 11.76 8.98
C LYS A 130 7.58 11.70 7.49
N LEU A 131 6.60 10.87 7.14
CA LEU A 131 6.07 10.74 5.79
C LEU A 131 4.69 11.42 5.72
N ASP A 132 4.24 11.76 4.50
CA ASP A 132 2.93 12.36 4.29
C ASP A 132 1.83 11.42 4.80
N GLY A 133 0.99 11.92 5.71
CA GLY A 133 -0.08 11.12 6.29
C GLY A 133 -0.60 11.70 7.60
N SER A 134 -1.63 11.05 8.13
CA SER A 134 -2.24 11.41 9.41
C SER A 134 -2.76 10.16 10.12
N LEU A 135 -2.92 10.25 11.44
CA LEU A 135 -3.69 9.26 12.18
C LEU A 135 -5.17 9.61 12.07
N ILE A 136 -5.95 8.66 11.60
CA ILE A 136 -7.41 8.74 11.56
C ILE A 136 -8.00 7.65 12.43
N THR A 137 -9.25 7.82 12.80
CA THR A 137 -10.04 6.78 13.44
C THR A 137 -10.92 6.14 12.39
N VAL A 138 -10.99 4.80 12.37
CA VAL A 138 -11.91 4.04 11.53
C VAL A 138 -12.60 3.05 12.45
N ASN A 139 -13.89 3.23 12.69
CA ASN A 139 -14.68 2.37 13.58
C ASN A 139 -14.03 2.19 14.97
N GLY A 140 -13.48 3.29 15.52
CA GLY A 140 -12.83 3.32 16.84
C GLY A 140 -11.37 2.85 16.86
N VAL A 141 -10.81 2.41 15.73
CA VAL A 141 -9.42 1.97 15.62
C VAL A 141 -8.57 3.09 15.02
N ARG A 142 -7.45 3.44 15.67
CA ARG A 142 -6.48 4.40 15.16
C ARG A 142 -5.60 3.76 14.10
N VAL A 143 -5.69 4.26 12.88
CA VAL A 143 -4.95 3.76 11.72
C VAL A 143 -4.14 4.88 11.07
N VAL A 144 -3.08 4.50 10.36
CA VAL A 144 -2.31 5.43 9.52
C VAL A 144 -3.05 5.59 8.19
N SER A 145 -3.31 6.83 7.79
CA SER A 145 -3.82 7.20 6.47
C SER A 145 -2.79 8.04 5.73
N GLY A 146 -2.46 7.68 4.50
CA GLY A 146 -1.40 8.29 3.69
C GLY A 146 -0.28 7.32 3.33
N VAL A 147 0.94 7.83 3.24
CA VAL A 147 2.16 7.07 2.96
C VAL A 147 2.48 6.18 4.16
N LEU A 148 2.51 4.86 3.96
CA LEU A 148 2.88 3.90 5.00
C LEU A 148 4.41 3.68 5.04
N GLY A 149 5.02 3.60 3.86
CA GLY A 149 6.46 3.52 3.68
C GLY A 149 6.87 4.02 2.31
N GLU A 150 8.17 4.17 2.11
CA GLU A 150 8.77 4.38 0.80
C GLU A 150 10.23 3.90 0.79
N THR A 151 10.69 3.48 -0.37
CA THR A 151 12.09 3.11 -0.62
C THR A 151 12.76 4.20 -1.43
N ARG A 152 13.82 4.78 -0.87
CA ARG A 152 14.65 5.76 -1.55
C ARG A 152 15.89 5.06 -2.07
N SER A 153 16.05 5.02 -3.40
CA SER A 153 17.35 4.73 -4.00
C SER A 153 18.26 5.93 -3.77
N ASN A 154 19.19 5.81 -2.84
CA ASN A 154 20.15 6.88 -2.62
C ASN A 154 21.19 6.85 -3.75
N GLY A 155 20.91 7.53 -4.87
CA GLY A 155 21.94 7.92 -5.85
C GLY A 155 23.05 8.82 -5.27
N ARG A 156 22.97 9.13 -3.96
CA ARG A 156 23.90 9.94 -3.17
C ARG A 156 24.46 9.22 -1.93
N SER A 157 24.09 7.96 -1.64
CA SER A 157 24.69 7.25 -0.52
C SER A 157 26.10 6.86 -0.91
N LEU A 158 27.08 7.20 -0.06
CA LEU A 158 28.48 6.83 -0.26
C LEU A 158 28.69 5.31 -0.38
N ASP A 159 27.74 4.50 0.09
CA ASP A 159 27.79 3.03 0.07
C ASP A 159 26.76 2.36 -0.87
N GLY A 160 25.95 3.14 -1.60
CA GLY A 160 24.95 2.62 -2.54
C GLY A 160 23.74 1.92 -1.93
N ARG A 161 23.52 1.99 -0.61
CA ARG A 161 22.38 1.33 0.04
C ARG A 161 21.04 2.04 -0.19
N SER A 162 19.98 1.25 -0.32
CA SER A 162 18.61 1.77 -0.31
C SER A 162 18.21 2.17 1.12
N VAL A 163 17.38 3.21 1.25
CA VAL A 163 16.78 3.60 2.53
C VAL A 163 15.30 3.26 2.49
N VAL A 164 14.86 2.39 3.38
CA VAL A 164 13.45 2.07 3.62
C VAL A 164 12.96 2.94 4.77
N ALA A 165 12.13 3.92 4.43
CA ALA A 165 11.49 4.80 5.40
C ALA A 165 10.08 4.27 5.71
N LEU A 166 9.79 4.03 6.98
CA LEU A 166 8.44 3.73 7.46
C LEU A 166 7.83 4.99 8.09
N ASN A 167 6.52 5.15 7.99
CA ASN A 167 5.85 6.28 8.60
C ASN A 167 5.89 6.15 10.14
N SER A 168 6.50 7.14 10.81
CA SER A 168 6.56 7.23 12.28
C SER A 168 5.20 7.13 12.97
N LEU A 169 4.10 7.47 12.27
CA LEU A 169 2.74 7.32 12.78
C LEU A 169 2.36 5.87 13.13
N PHE A 170 3.05 4.86 12.58
CA PHE A 170 2.85 3.47 13.00
C PHE A 170 3.09 3.25 14.50
N LEU A 171 4.01 4.01 15.11
CA LEU A 171 4.34 3.89 16.53
C LEU A 171 3.19 4.37 17.44
N ASP A 172 2.26 5.14 16.89
CA ASP A 172 1.14 5.74 17.62
C ASP A 172 -0.23 5.23 17.13
N ALA A 173 -0.24 4.29 16.17
CA ALA A 173 -1.41 3.58 15.71
C ALA A 173 -1.77 2.40 16.65
N ASP A 174 -2.97 1.85 16.52
CA ASP A 174 -3.38 0.74 17.39
C ASP A 174 -2.53 -0.51 17.15
N PRO A 175 -2.10 -1.23 18.22
CA PRO A 175 -1.10 -2.30 18.10
C PRO A 175 -1.44 -3.41 17.09
N PRO A 176 -2.70 -3.92 17.00
CA PRO A 176 -3.04 -4.94 16.01
C PRO A 176 -2.89 -4.42 14.56
N PHE A 177 -3.29 -3.17 14.31
CA PHE A 177 -3.11 -2.53 13.02
C PHE A 177 -1.63 -2.37 12.69
N ALA A 178 -0.87 -1.78 13.63
CA ALA A 178 0.53 -1.47 13.44
C ALA A 178 1.36 -2.74 13.16
N ALA A 179 1.17 -3.81 13.93
CA ALA A 179 1.95 -5.05 13.77
C ALA A 179 1.79 -5.66 12.36
N GLN A 180 0.56 -5.79 11.88
CA GLN A 180 0.29 -6.42 10.58
C GLN A 180 0.70 -5.54 9.40
N ASN A 181 0.34 -4.26 9.43
CA ASN A 181 0.58 -3.34 8.31
C ASN A 181 2.06 -2.93 8.24
N MET A 182 2.79 -2.91 9.36
CA MET A 182 4.24 -2.66 9.34
C MET A 182 5.00 -3.83 8.71
N ALA A 183 4.63 -5.07 9.00
CA ALA A 183 5.23 -6.24 8.37
C ALA A 183 4.99 -6.26 6.85
N GLU A 184 3.76 -5.97 6.41
CA GLU A 184 3.43 -5.79 4.99
C GLU A 184 4.25 -4.66 4.35
N THR A 185 4.30 -3.50 4.99
CA THR A 185 5.00 -2.31 4.45
C THR A 185 6.50 -2.59 4.35
N ILE A 186 7.14 -3.16 5.37
CA ILE A 186 8.56 -3.52 5.29
C ILE A 186 8.78 -4.55 4.17
N ALA A 187 7.91 -5.55 4.01
CA ALA A 187 8.07 -6.52 2.94
C ALA A 187 7.95 -5.89 1.55
N HIS A 188 6.99 -4.98 1.38
CA HIS A 188 6.83 -4.19 0.16
C HIS A 188 8.09 -3.37 -0.15
N GLU A 189 8.56 -2.57 0.81
CA GLU A 189 9.68 -1.64 0.58
C GLU A 189 11.03 -2.37 0.48
N MET A 190 11.34 -3.22 1.45
CA MET A 190 12.64 -3.88 1.55
C MET A 190 12.79 -4.99 0.50
N PHE A 191 11.80 -5.87 0.38
CA PHE A 191 11.91 -7.04 -0.50
C PHE A 191 11.31 -6.80 -1.88
N GLY A 192 10.41 -5.83 -2.02
CA GLY A 192 9.92 -5.36 -3.31
C GLY A 192 10.91 -4.45 -3.99
N HIS A 193 11.13 -3.25 -3.44
CA HIS A 193 11.93 -2.22 -4.11
C HIS A 193 13.43 -2.34 -3.85
N ALA A 194 13.88 -2.41 -2.58
CA ALA A 194 15.32 -2.39 -2.29
C ALA A 194 16.07 -3.61 -2.85
N LEU A 195 15.43 -4.80 -2.82
CA LEU A 195 15.96 -5.99 -3.48
C LEU A 195 15.98 -5.86 -5.01
N GLU A 196 14.94 -5.28 -5.59
CA GLU A 196 14.85 -5.13 -7.05
C GLU A 196 15.85 -4.09 -7.57
N HIS A 197 16.12 -3.00 -6.83
CA HIS A 197 17.23 -2.09 -7.10
C HIS A 197 18.58 -2.82 -7.15
N GLN A 198 18.84 -3.75 -6.22
CA GLN A 198 20.07 -4.55 -6.20
C GLN A 198 20.16 -5.47 -7.42
N ARG A 199 19.05 -6.14 -7.80
CA ARG A 199 18.98 -6.99 -8.99
C ARG A 199 19.18 -6.20 -10.28
N ALA A 200 18.54 -5.04 -10.41
CA ALA A 200 18.75 -4.11 -11.52
C ALA A 200 20.22 -3.71 -11.64
N ALA A 201 20.85 -3.30 -10.53
CA ALA A 201 22.25 -2.91 -10.52
C ALA A 201 23.18 -4.05 -10.96
N ARG A 202 22.96 -5.28 -10.46
CA ARG A 202 23.71 -6.48 -10.85
C ARG A 202 23.59 -6.78 -12.34
N ASP A 203 22.40 -6.60 -12.89
CA ASP A 203 22.09 -6.89 -14.30
C ASP A 203 22.36 -5.67 -15.21
N ASN A 204 23.00 -4.62 -14.68
CA ASN A 204 23.27 -3.34 -15.36
C ASN A 204 22.02 -2.66 -15.95
N PHE A 205 20.85 -2.92 -15.36
CA PHE A 205 19.61 -2.25 -15.72
C PHE A 205 19.57 -0.86 -15.05
N PRO A 206 19.39 0.24 -15.81
CA PRO A 206 19.44 1.58 -15.24
C PRO A 206 18.34 1.81 -14.20
N ALA A 207 18.72 2.29 -13.00
CA ALA A 207 17.78 2.54 -11.91
C ALA A 207 16.62 3.49 -12.29
N TRP A 208 16.90 4.52 -13.11
CA TRP A 208 15.86 5.43 -13.58
C TRP A 208 14.82 4.74 -14.50
N MET A 209 15.20 3.67 -15.21
CA MET A 209 14.26 2.88 -16.00
C MET A 209 13.42 1.98 -15.11
N LEU A 210 14.01 1.43 -14.04
CA LEU A 210 13.26 0.65 -13.05
C LEU A 210 12.18 1.51 -12.40
N ASN A 211 12.50 2.77 -12.05
CA ASN A 211 11.52 3.73 -11.53
C ASN A 211 10.42 4.11 -12.54
N LEU A 212 10.62 3.85 -13.84
CA LEU A 212 9.59 4.03 -14.87
C LEU A 212 8.90 2.72 -15.23
N TYR A 213 9.28 1.59 -14.63
CA TYR A 213 8.68 0.30 -14.90
C TYR A 213 7.57 0.03 -13.89
N ARG A 214 6.31 -0.04 -14.35
CA ARG A 214 5.15 -0.25 -13.47
C ARG A 214 5.20 -1.60 -12.72
N GLY A 215 5.98 -2.56 -13.20
CA GLY A 215 6.10 -3.86 -12.56
C GLY A 215 6.94 -3.85 -11.29
N ASP A 216 7.74 -2.80 -11.05
CA ASP A 216 8.46 -2.63 -9.78
C ASP A 216 7.47 -2.52 -8.61
N GLU A 217 6.49 -1.61 -8.72
CA GLU A 217 5.38 -1.49 -7.77
C GLU A 217 4.54 -2.78 -7.69
N ALA A 218 4.21 -3.39 -8.83
CA ALA A 218 3.40 -4.62 -8.83
C ALA A 218 4.10 -5.75 -8.08
N ASN A 219 5.41 -5.91 -8.28
CA ASN A 219 6.24 -6.87 -7.55
C ASN A 219 6.23 -6.59 -6.05
N ALA A 220 6.47 -5.32 -5.66
CA ALA A 220 6.49 -4.91 -4.27
C ALA A 220 5.16 -5.14 -3.55
N ARG A 221 4.04 -4.73 -4.18
CA ARG A 221 2.69 -4.98 -3.67
C ARG A 221 2.40 -6.47 -3.51
N LEU A 222 2.71 -7.28 -4.50
CA LEU A 222 2.47 -8.72 -4.43
C LEU A 222 3.23 -9.38 -3.28
N ILE A 223 4.47 -8.97 -3.03
CA ILE A 223 5.26 -9.47 -1.88
C ILE A 223 4.60 -9.03 -0.56
N GLY A 224 4.24 -7.75 -0.42
CA GLY A 224 3.54 -7.23 0.75
C GLY A 224 2.23 -7.98 1.02
N TRP A 225 1.36 -8.11 0.02
CA TRP A 225 0.07 -8.80 0.13
C TRP A 225 0.22 -10.29 0.44
N LEU A 226 1.21 -10.97 -0.13
CA LEU A 226 1.51 -12.37 0.21
C LEU A 226 1.94 -12.53 1.66
N VAL A 227 2.79 -11.63 2.17
CA VAL A 227 3.20 -11.63 3.59
C VAL A 227 1.98 -11.37 4.48
N LEU A 228 1.18 -10.35 4.17
CA LEU A 228 -0.03 -10.02 4.93
C LEU A 228 -1.02 -11.20 4.97
N SER A 229 -1.28 -11.82 3.82
CA SER A 229 -2.13 -13.00 3.66
C SER A 229 -1.63 -14.18 4.50
N GLU A 230 -0.32 -14.45 4.49
CA GLU A 230 0.30 -15.55 5.23
C GLU A 230 0.37 -15.33 6.74
N LEU A 231 0.30 -14.08 7.19
CA LEU A 231 0.12 -13.73 8.61
C LEU A 231 -1.32 -13.91 9.10
N GLY A 232 -2.26 -14.24 8.21
CA GLY A 232 -3.68 -14.39 8.56
C GLY A 232 -4.37 -13.06 8.90
N ALA A 233 -3.80 -11.95 8.45
CA ALA A 233 -4.41 -10.63 8.60
C ALA A 233 -5.67 -10.50 7.71
N PRO A 234 -6.60 -9.61 8.06
CA PRO A 234 -7.75 -9.31 7.22
C PRO A 234 -7.33 -8.84 5.83
N LEU A 235 -7.89 -9.44 4.78
CA LEU A 235 -7.60 -9.06 3.39
C LEU A 235 -8.50 -7.91 2.94
N SER A 236 -8.25 -6.75 3.52
CA SER A 236 -9.07 -5.54 3.33
C SER A 236 -8.57 -4.62 2.23
N ASP A 237 -7.39 -4.87 1.67
CA ASP A 237 -6.83 -4.02 0.64
C ASP A 237 -7.59 -4.22 -0.68
N GLY A 238 -8.37 -3.23 -1.09
CA GLY A 238 -9.11 -3.27 -2.33
C GLY A 238 -8.25 -3.16 -3.59
N ASP A 239 -7.02 -2.63 -3.48
CA ASP A 239 -6.05 -2.63 -4.57
C ASP A 239 -5.59 -4.07 -4.88
N MET A 240 -5.36 -4.87 -3.83
CA MET A 240 -5.05 -6.30 -3.98
C MET A 240 -6.13 -7.01 -4.77
N TRP A 241 -7.40 -6.83 -4.38
CA TRP A 241 -8.53 -7.48 -5.04
C TRP A 241 -8.71 -7.00 -6.48
N SER A 242 -8.58 -5.70 -6.73
CA SER A 242 -8.62 -5.17 -8.09
C SER A 242 -7.50 -5.72 -8.95
N TYR A 243 -6.28 -5.83 -8.42
CA TYR A 243 -5.13 -6.34 -9.16
C TYR A 243 -5.29 -7.82 -9.50
N LEU A 244 -5.80 -8.63 -8.57
CA LEU A 244 -6.09 -10.03 -8.84
C LEU A 244 -7.15 -10.18 -9.93
N GLN A 245 -8.19 -9.34 -9.92
CA GLN A 245 -9.26 -9.34 -10.91
C GLN A 245 -8.78 -8.90 -12.31
N ASP A 246 -8.15 -7.74 -12.39
CA ASP A 246 -7.73 -7.11 -13.65
C ASP A 246 -6.52 -6.18 -13.40
N PRO A 247 -5.29 -6.67 -13.63
CA PRO A 247 -4.06 -5.89 -13.43
C PRO A 247 -3.98 -4.65 -14.31
N GLU A 248 -4.44 -4.72 -15.55
CA GLU A 248 -4.37 -3.58 -16.47
C GLU A 248 -5.28 -2.46 -15.97
N ARG A 249 -6.53 -2.80 -15.63
CA ARG A 249 -7.45 -1.83 -15.03
C ARG A 249 -6.95 -1.30 -13.69
N PHE A 250 -6.26 -2.11 -12.88
CA PHE A 250 -5.61 -1.63 -11.67
C PHE A 250 -4.54 -0.57 -11.98
N HIS A 251 -3.64 -0.84 -12.94
CA HIS A 251 -2.59 0.10 -13.33
C HIS A 251 -3.17 1.37 -13.95
N ASP A 252 -4.19 1.27 -14.80
CA ASP A 252 -4.87 2.42 -15.39
C ASP A 252 -5.48 3.33 -14.31
N ARG A 253 -6.08 2.77 -13.25
CA ARG A 253 -6.59 3.56 -12.12
C ARG A 253 -5.48 4.17 -11.28
N SER A 254 -4.40 3.42 -11.06
CA SER A 254 -3.23 3.88 -10.29
C SER A 254 -2.48 5.02 -11.00
N ALA A 255 -2.45 5.02 -12.33
CA ALA A 255 -1.86 6.10 -13.12
C ALA A 255 -2.58 7.45 -12.94
N LEU A 256 -3.77 7.48 -12.34
CA LEU A 256 -4.59 8.68 -12.17
C LEU A 256 -4.58 9.24 -10.74
N ILE A 257 -3.86 8.62 -9.80
CA ILE A 257 -3.86 9.00 -8.38
C ILE A 257 -2.55 9.59 -7.90
N ASP A 258 -1.44 9.26 -8.57
CA ASP A 258 -0.11 9.69 -8.14
C ASP A 258 0.82 10.01 -9.32
N PRO A 259 1.61 11.10 -9.28
CA PRO A 259 2.57 11.45 -10.32
C PRO A 259 3.60 10.36 -10.64
N TYR A 260 3.97 9.54 -9.64
CA TYR A 260 4.88 8.41 -9.83
C TYR A 260 4.25 7.36 -10.74
N TYR A 261 3.07 6.86 -10.36
CA TYR A 261 2.35 5.84 -11.14
C TYR A 261 1.93 6.33 -12.53
N ALA A 262 1.58 7.62 -12.66
CA ALA A 262 1.18 8.22 -13.93
C ALA A 262 2.25 8.05 -15.03
N GLN A 263 3.52 8.09 -14.65
CA GLN A 263 4.66 7.97 -15.56
C GLN A 263 5.18 6.55 -15.72
N SER A 264 4.74 5.62 -14.87
CA SER A 264 5.17 4.21 -14.92
C SER A 264 4.61 3.50 -16.14
N LEU A 265 5.40 2.66 -16.79
CA LEU A 265 5.12 2.04 -18.08
C LEU A 265 5.25 0.52 -17.97
N SER A 266 4.39 -0.18 -18.68
CA SER A 266 4.59 -1.60 -19.00
C SER A 266 5.76 -1.75 -19.98
N PRO A 267 6.34 -2.95 -20.14
CA PRO A 267 7.35 -3.19 -21.16
C PRO A 267 6.82 -2.87 -22.56
N ALA A 268 5.54 -3.15 -22.86
CA ALA A 268 4.95 -2.81 -24.15
C ALA A 268 4.83 -1.28 -24.34
N GLU A 269 4.44 -0.55 -23.28
CA GLU A 269 4.30 0.91 -23.31
C GLU A 269 5.67 1.61 -23.41
N MET A 270 6.75 1.04 -22.85
CA MET A 270 8.11 1.58 -23.01
C MET A 270 8.59 1.60 -24.47
N GLY A 271 8.03 0.75 -25.33
CA GLY A 271 8.35 0.72 -26.76
C GLY A 271 7.90 1.97 -27.50
N ASP A 272 6.78 2.58 -27.07
CA ASP A 272 6.21 3.82 -27.57
C ASP A 272 5.38 4.52 -26.46
N PRO A 273 6.04 5.29 -25.56
CA PRO A 273 5.38 5.79 -24.35
C PRO A 273 4.49 7.02 -24.59
N LEU A 274 4.73 7.79 -25.65
CA LEU A 274 4.05 9.08 -25.86
C LEU A 274 2.52 8.95 -26.00
N PRO A 275 1.96 8.00 -26.77
CA PRO A 275 0.51 7.81 -26.85
C PRO A 275 -0.13 7.49 -25.49
N VAL A 276 0.56 6.68 -24.68
CA VAL A 276 0.10 6.25 -23.36
C VAL A 276 0.05 7.44 -22.39
N LEU A 277 1.14 8.21 -22.33
CA LEU A 277 1.23 9.39 -21.46
C LEU A 277 0.20 10.45 -21.85
N ARG A 278 -0.03 10.69 -23.16
CA ARG A 278 -1.07 11.61 -23.65
C ARG A 278 -2.48 11.15 -23.27
N SER A 279 -2.77 9.85 -23.44
CA SER A 279 -4.06 9.27 -23.04
C SER A 279 -4.32 9.43 -21.52
N ARG A 280 -3.30 9.18 -20.69
CA ARG A 280 -3.39 9.37 -19.23
C ARG A 280 -3.60 10.84 -18.84
N LEU A 281 -2.98 11.78 -19.56
CA LEU A 281 -3.17 13.21 -19.34
C LEU A 281 -4.62 13.62 -19.61
N GLU A 282 -5.20 13.14 -20.72
CA GLU A 282 -6.62 13.37 -21.03
C GLU A 282 -7.54 12.74 -19.98
N GLU A 283 -7.26 11.51 -19.55
CA GLU A 283 -8.07 10.84 -18.53
C GLU A 283 -7.96 11.52 -17.16
N THR A 284 -6.79 12.03 -16.78
CA THR A 284 -6.61 12.78 -15.53
C THR A 284 -7.44 14.06 -15.55
N ARG A 285 -7.46 14.79 -16.67
CA ARG A 285 -8.32 15.98 -16.85
C ARG A 285 -9.80 15.63 -16.70
N ARG A 286 -10.26 14.54 -17.34
CA ARG A 286 -11.64 14.03 -17.17
C ARG A 286 -11.94 13.61 -15.74
N ARG A 287 -10.98 13.00 -15.04
CA ARG A 287 -11.15 12.62 -13.63
C ARG A 287 -11.36 13.84 -12.76
N ARG A 288 -10.57 14.91 -12.96
CA ARG A 288 -10.73 16.16 -12.19
C ARG A 288 -12.14 16.73 -12.31
N GLU A 289 -12.70 16.72 -13.52
CA GLU A 289 -14.09 17.15 -13.75
C GLU A 289 -15.10 16.29 -12.97
N ARG A 290 -14.84 14.99 -12.81
CA ARG A 290 -15.72 14.07 -12.04
C ARG A 290 -15.58 14.18 -10.53
N LEU A 291 -14.46 14.70 -10.00
CA LEU A 291 -14.28 14.85 -8.54
C LEU A 291 -15.28 15.85 -7.93
N ASP A 292 -15.69 16.87 -8.69
CA ASP A 292 -16.74 17.80 -8.27
C ASP A 292 -18.10 17.08 -8.16
N ASP A 293 -18.43 16.20 -9.12
CA ASP A 293 -19.65 15.39 -9.08
C ASP A 293 -19.65 14.42 -7.88
N GLU A 294 -18.51 13.82 -7.55
CA GLU A 294 -18.34 12.98 -6.37
C GLU A 294 -18.57 13.78 -5.07
N ALA A 295 -18.06 15.01 -5.00
CA ALA A 295 -18.30 15.91 -3.87
C ALA A 295 -19.79 16.22 -3.70
N VAL A 296 -20.50 16.50 -4.80
CA VAL A 296 -21.96 16.71 -4.80
C VAL A 296 -22.69 15.46 -4.31
N LYS A 297 -22.30 14.27 -4.78
CA LYS A 297 -22.87 13.00 -4.34
C LYS A 297 -22.69 12.79 -2.82
N MET A 298 -21.51 13.03 -2.27
CA MET A 298 -21.26 12.86 -0.83
C MET A 298 -22.03 13.87 0.03
N ARG A 299 -22.16 15.12 -0.43
CA ARG A 299 -23.04 16.11 0.25
C ARG A 299 -24.50 15.70 0.21
N LYS A 300 -24.96 15.08 -0.89
CA LYS A 300 -26.32 14.54 -0.98
C LYS A 300 -26.55 13.44 0.06
N TRP A 301 -25.58 12.55 0.28
CA TRP A 301 -25.69 11.52 1.31
C TRP A 301 -25.83 12.11 2.73
N ARG A 302 -25.09 13.18 3.03
CA ARG A 302 -25.25 13.92 4.30
C ARG A 302 -26.69 14.41 4.49
N ILE A 303 -27.27 15.03 3.46
CA ILE A 303 -28.66 15.53 3.48
C ILE A 303 -29.65 14.38 3.68
N ILE A 304 -29.42 13.23 3.04
CA ILE A 304 -30.27 12.05 3.21
C ILE A 304 -30.24 11.53 4.65
N ILE A 305 -29.06 11.45 5.27
CA ILE A 305 -28.91 11.04 6.68
C ILE A 305 -29.63 12.04 7.60
N GLU A 306 -29.48 13.34 7.36
CA GLU A 306 -30.19 14.39 8.11
C GLU A 306 -31.71 14.25 7.97
N HIS A 307 -32.21 13.96 6.76
CA HIS A 307 -33.63 13.71 6.54
C HIS A 307 -34.14 12.49 7.31
N LEU A 308 -33.43 11.36 7.23
CA LEU A 308 -33.81 10.12 7.93
C LEU A 308 -33.82 10.31 9.46
N THR A 309 -32.88 11.09 9.99
CA THR A 309 -32.81 11.35 11.44
C THR A 309 -33.85 12.35 11.91
N ALA A 310 -34.04 13.46 11.20
CA ALA A 310 -34.98 14.52 11.60
C ALA A 310 -36.44 14.24 11.20
N GLY A 311 -36.66 13.70 10.00
CA GLY A 311 -37.98 13.42 9.43
C GLY A 311 -38.58 12.09 9.89
N HIS A 312 -37.74 11.06 10.07
CA HIS A 312 -38.19 9.71 10.42
C HIS A 312 -37.78 9.27 11.84
N GLY A 313 -37.14 10.15 12.60
CA GLY A 313 -36.77 9.90 14.00
C GLY A 313 -35.72 8.79 14.18
N MET A 314 -34.97 8.45 13.13
CA MET A 314 -33.92 7.45 13.24
C MET A 314 -32.78 7.94 14.14
N GLU A 315 -32.23 7.05 14.97
CA GLU A 315 -31.13 7.39 15.87
C GLU A 315 -29.86 7.74 15.08
N ARG A 316 -29.31 8.95 15.28
CA ARG A 316 -28.09 9.43 14.59
C ARG A 316 -26.91 8.48 14.68
N ARG A 317 -26.73 7.80 15.82
CA ARG A 317 -25.61 6.85 16.04
C ARG A 317 -25.57 5.71 15.01
N ARG A 318 -26.71 5.37 14.41
CA ARG A 318 -26.79 4.31 13.39
C ARG A 318 -26.10 4.70 12.07
N PHE A 319 -25.84 5.98 11.85
CA PHE A 319 -25.17 6.49 10.66
C PHE A 319 -23.76 7.00 10.96
N ALA A 320 -23.20 6.73 12.15
CA ALA A 320 -21.97 7.36 12.60
C ALA A 320 -20.77 7.06 11.68
N SER A 321 -20.60 5.80 11.26
CA SER A 321 -19.52 5.36 10.35
C SER A 321 -19.66 6.01 8.98
N ILE A 322 -20.84 5.96 8.34
CA ILE A 322 -21.05 6.62 7.04
C ILE A 322 -20.85 8.14 7.15
N SER A 323 -21.29 8.75 8.26
CA SER A 323 -21.06 10.19 8.48
C SER A 323 -19.57 10.49 8.60
N GLU A 324 -18.83 9.67 9.35
CA GLU A 324 -17.36 9.76 9.45
C GLU A 324 -16.70 9.61 8.07
N ASP A 325 -17.13 8.66 7.25
CA ASP A 325 -16.61 8.47 5.89
C ASP A 325 -16.92 9.66 4.96
N ILE A 326 -18.13 10.22 5.03
CA ILE A 326 -18.51 11.42 4.26
C ILE A 326 -17.67 12.63 4.66
N GLU A 327 -17.47 12.87 5.97
CA GLU A 327 -16.62 13.96 6.44
C GLU A 327 -15.15 13.74 6.05
N ASN A 328 -14.62 12.53 6.25
CA ASN A 328 -13.27 12.18 5.86
C ASN A 328 -13.05 12.42 4.36
N PHE A 329 -14.00 12.00 3.51
CA PHE A 329 -13.91 12.24 2.08
C PHE A 329 -13.93 13.74 1.76
N LEU A 330 -14.93 14.48 2.25
CA LEU A 330 -15.12 15.89 1.87
C LEU A 330 -14.03 16.82 2.43
N GLU A 331 -13.59 16.60 3.67
CA GLU A 331 -12.66 17.49 4.36
C GLU A 331 -11.18 17.12 4.12
N ARG A 332 -10.87 15.85 3.87
CA ARG A 332 -9.49 15.36 3.78
C ARG A 332 -9.16 14.78 2.42
N GLU A 333 -9.94 13.82 1.94
CA GLU A 333 -9.58 13.08 0.73
C GLU A 333 -9.80 13.91 -0.54
N LEU A 334 -10.92 14.60 -0.69
CA LEU A 334 -11.23 15.38 -1.88
C LEU A 334 -10.21 16.50 -2.14
N PRO A 335 -9.83 17.36 -1.16
CA PRO A 335 -8.76 18.34 -1.36
C PRO A 335 -7.42 17.70 -1.76
N ARG A 336 -7.09 16.53 -1.18
CA ARG A 336 -5.91 15.75 -1.55
C ARG A 336 -6.01 15.27 -2.99
N LEU A 337 -7.10 14.61 -3.39
CA LEU A 337 -7.33 14.09 -4.74
C LEU A 337 -7.26 15.19 -5.80
N MET A 338 -7.82 16.37 -5.52
CA MET A 338 -7.70 17.54 -6.39
C MET A 338 -6.24 17.99 -6.53
N THR A 339 -5.53 18.13 -5.41
CA THR A 339 -4.10 18.49 -5.41
C THR A 339 -3.26 17.49 -6.19
N TYR A 340 -3.48 16.19 -5.98
CA TYR A 340 -2.74 15.13 -6.67
C TYR A 340 -3.09 15.05 -8.16
N SER A 341 -4.35 15.28 -8.54
CA SER A 341 -4.76 15.31 -9.94
C SER A 341 -4.04 16.45 -10.69
N HIS A 342 -3.88 17.63 -10.07
CA HIS A 342 -3.03 18.70 -10.63
C HIS A 342 -1.57 18.28 -10.76
N LYS A 343 -0.98 17.69 -9.71
CA LYS A 343 0.42 17.19 -9.77
C LYS A 343 0.60 16.13 -10.86
N VAL A 344 -0.38 15.25 -11.07
CA VAL A 344 -0.36 14.23 -12.13
C VAL A 344 -0.40 14.90 -13.50
N GLU A 345 -1.30 15.86 -13.73
CA GLU A 345 -1.37 16.63 -14.98
C GLU A 345 -0.03 17.32 -15.29
N ASP A 346 0.52 18.05 -14.32
CA ASP A 346 1.79 18.77 -14.47
C ASP A 346 2.94 17.79 -14.77
N SER A 347 3.01 16.68 -14.04
CA SER A 347 4.06 15.69 -14.20
C SER A 347 3.99 14.99 -15.56
N LEU A 348 2.79 14.65 -16.03
CA LEU A 348 2.57 14.07 -17.35
C LEU A 348 2.92 15.06 -18.47
N GLN A 349 2.47 16.32 -18.36
CA GLN A 349 2.77 17.36 -19.34
C GLN A 349 4.29 17.62 -19.42
N ASN A 350 4.94 17.81 -18.28
CA ASN A 350 6.39 18.01 -18.22
C ASN A 350 7.16 16.82 -18.82
N ARG A 351 6.69 15.59 -18.59
CA ARG A 351 7.30 14.38 -19.17
C ARG A 351 7.12 14.34 -20.68
N ILE A 352 5.92 14.63 -21.18
CA ILE A 352 5.64 14.68 -22.63
C ILE A 352 6.52 15.73 -23.29
N ASP A 353 6.56 16.95 -22.75
CA ASP A 353 7.36 18.06 -23.28
C ASP A 353 8.85 17.72 -23.26
N PHE A 354 9.34 17.10 -22.19
CA PHE A 354 10.72 16.63 -22.11
C PHE A 354 11.05 15.61 -23.20
N LEU A 355 10.17 14.64 -23.46
CA LEU A 355 10.39 13.59 -24.46
C LEU A 355 10.41 14.12 -25.90
N ASP A 356 9.92 15.33 -26.14
CA ASP A 356 10.01 16.03 -27.43
C ASP A 356 11.35 16.80 -27.60
N THR A 357 12.21 16.85 -26.58
CA THR A 357 13.56 17.47 -26.65
C THR A 357 14.64 16.50 -27.14
N GLU A 358 15.81 17.00 -27.55
CA GLU A 358 16.94 16.13 -27.97
C GLU A 358 17.37 15.12 -26.87
N PRO A 359 17.58 15.52 -25.60
CA PRO A 359 17.80 14.55 -24.51
C PRO A 359 16.62 13.58 -24.31
N GLY A 360 15.39 14.05 -24.56
CA GLY A 360 14.18 13.24 -24.51
C GLY A 360 14.13 12.15 -25.56
N LEU A 361 14.52 12.46 -26.79
CA LEU A 361 14.61 11.50 -27.89
C LEU A 361 15.62 10.39 -27.60
N GLU A 362 16.76 10.72 -27.00
CA GLU A 362 17.72 9.72 -26.52
C GLU A 362 17.08 8.83 -25.44
N GLN A 363 16.36 9.42 -24.48
CA GLN A 363 15.67 8.63 -23.45
C GLN A 363 14.57 7.73 -24.05
N LEU A 364 13.84 8.18 -25.07
CA LEU A 364 12.88 7.35 -25.81
C LEU A 364 13.56 6.16 -26.49
N TRP A 365 14.71 6.39 -27.13
CA TRP A 365 15.49 5.32 -27.73
C TRP A 365 15.93 4.29 -26.67
N GLN A 366 16.45 4.75 -25.53
CA GLN A 366 16.88 3.89 -24.43
C GLN A 366 15.73 3.09 -23.80
N LEU A 367 14.55 3.70 -23.63
CA LEU A 367 13.32 3.01 -23.19
C LEU A 367 12.91 1.92 -24.19
N SER A 368 12.92 2.24 -25.47
CA SER A 368 12.57 1.30 -26.53
C SER A 368 13.51 0.10 -26.57
N GLN A 369 14.82 0.29 -26.42
CA GLN A 369 15.78 -0.82 -26.31
C GLN A 369 15.52 -1.68 -25.07
N SER A 370 15.27 -1.05 -23.94
CA SER A 370 15.16 -1.71 -22.64
C SER A 370 13.85 -2.46 -22.45
N SER A 371 12.80 -2.07 -23.19
CA SER A 371 11.50 -2.76 -23.25
C SER A 371 11.59 -4.26 -23.56
N ARG A 372 12.69 -4.70 -24.17
CA ARG A 372 12.95 -6.09 -24.58
C ARG A 372 14.04 -6.78 -23.76
N SER A 373 14.52 -6.13 -22.70
CA SER A 373 15.60 -6.65 -21.86
C SER A 373 15.20 -7.98 -21.20
N GLU A 374 16.19 -8.85 -21.01
CA GLU A 374 16.00 -10.09 -20.26
C GLU A 374 15.66 -9.82 -18.80
N TYR A 375 16.19 -8.71 -18.25
CA TYR A 375 15.87 -8.23 -16.93
C TYR A 375 14.36 -8.03 -16.74
N LEU A 376 13.71 -7.18 -17.54
CA LEU A 376 12.26 -6.94 -17.44
C LEU A 376 11.44 -8.21 -17.67
N ARG A 377 11.88 -9.10 -18.58
CA ARG A 377 11.22 -10.40 -18.76
C ARG A 377 11.26 -11.23 -17.48
N SER A 378 12.40 -11.27 -16.80
CA SER A 378 12.53 -11.99 -15.52
C SER A 378 11.65 -11.37 -14.42
N CYS A 379 11.46 -10.05 -14.42
CA CYS A 379 10.57 -9.34 -13.50
C CYS A 379 9.11 -9.75 -13.75
N GLU A 380 8.65 -9.70 -15.01
CA GLU A 380 7.29 -10.10 -15.40
C GLU A 380 6.99 -11.56 -15.01
N GLU A 381 7.97 -12.46 -15.18
CA GLU A 381 7.84 -13.85 -14.73
C GLU A 381 7.73 -13.98 -13.21
N ARG A 382 8.48 -13.19 -12.43
CA ARG A 382 8.36 -13.15 -10.95
C ARG A 382 6.98 -12.65 -10.53
N ILE A 383 6.53 -11.53 -11.11
CA ILE A 383 5.21 -10.92 -10.86
C ILE A 383 4.10 -11.94 -11.16
N SER A 384 4.16 -12.61 -12.30
CA SER A 384 3.20 -13.65 -12.68
C SER A 384 3.14 -14.79 -11.66
N ARG A 385 4.30 -15.27 -11.17
CA ARG A 385 4.36 -16.31 -10.13
C ARG A 385 3.77 -15.84 -8.80
N TYR A 386 4.08 -14.62 -8.35
CA TYR A 386 3.53 -14.09 -7.11
C TYR A 386 2.02 -13.84 -7.21
N ARG A 387 1.54 -13.31 -8.33
CA ARG A 387 0.11 -13.12 -8.59
C ARG A 387 -0.63 -14.46 -8.59
N ALA A 388 -0.08 -15.50 -9.25
CA ALA A 388 -0.68 -16.83 -9.25
C ALA A 388 -0.74 -17.42 -7.82
N ARG A 389 0.33 -17.27 -7.04
CA ARG A 389 0.38 -17.71 -5.63
C ARG A 389 -0.65 -16.98 -4.78
N LEU A 390 -0.74 -15.65 -4.90
CA LEU A 390 -1.69 -14.85 -4.14
C LEU A 390 -3.13 -15.23 -4.53
N GLY A 391 -3.41 -15.40 -5.82
CA GLY A 391 -4.72 -15.86 -6.30
C GLY A 391 -5.13 -17.23 -5.75
N MET A 392 -4.18 -18.15 -5.57
CA MET A 392 -4.45 -19.43 -4.88
C MET A 392 -4.74 -19.24 -3.38
N GLN A 393 -4.01 -18.37 -2.69
CA GLN A 393 -4.21 -18.10 -1.26
C GLN A 393 -5.53 -17.37 -0.97
N THR A 394 -6.02 -16.57 -1.91
CA THR A 394 -7.27 -15.82 -1.79
C THR A 394 -8.46 -16.54 -2.40
N GLN A 395 -8.28 -17.74 -2.95
CA GLN A 395 -9.35 -18.50 -3.58
C GLN A 395 -10.51 -18.76 -2.59
N GLY A 396 -11.72 -18.34 -2.98
CA GLY A 396 -12.93 -18.48 -2.16
C GLY A 396 -13.06 -17.45 -1.03
N ARG A 397 -12.07 -16.58 -0.83
CA ARG A 397 -12.18 -15.43 0.07
C ARG A 397 -12.85 -14.25 -0.66
N LYS A 398 -13.30 -13.28 0.13
CA LYS A 398 -13.86 -12.00 -0.34
C LYS A 398 -13.12 -10.86 0.34
N PRO A 399 -13.21 -9.62 -0.18
CA PRO A 399 -12.76 -8.45 0.55
C PRO A 399 -13.34 -8.43 1.96
N GLU A 400 -12.46 -8.30 2.94
CA GLU A 400 -12.80 -8.24 4.37
C GLU A 400 -12.75 -6.79 4.83
N THR A 401 -13.63 -6.39 5.74
CA THR A 401 -13.52 -5.05 6.36
C THR A 401 -12.39 -5.05 7.39
N ARG A 402 -11.43 -4.12 7.23
CA ARG A 402 -10.30 -3.97 8.15
C ARG A 402 -10.78 -3.75 9.59
N THR A 403 -11.74 -2.85 9.73
CA THR A 403 -12.47 -2.59 10.97
C THR A 403 -13.95 -2.60 10.62
N PRO A 404 -14.72 -3.65 10.95
CA PRO A 404 -16.15 -3.66 10.64
C PRO A 404 -16.87 -2.57 11.45
N PRO A 405 -17.94 -1.96 10.89
CA PRO A 405 -18.76 -1.05 11.67
C PRO A 405 -19.44 -1.80 12.83
N PRO A 406 -19.78 -1.12 13.93
CA PRO A 406 -20.55 -1.74 15.01
C PRO A 406 -21.89 -2.33 14.50
N PRO A 407 -22.38 -3.45 15.06
CA PRO A 407 -23.54 -4.18 14.50
C PRO A 407 -24.85 -3.39 14.38
N ASP A 408 -25.00 -2.30 15.13
CA ASP A 408 -26.18 -1.42 15.11
C ASP A 408 -26.09 -0.31 14.04
N GLN A 409 -24.94 -0.17 13.39
CA GLN A 409 -24.71 0.81 12.34
C GLN A 409 -25.15 0.32 10.96
N ILE A 410 -25.64 1.26 10.18
CA ILE A 410 -26.07 1.09 8.79
C ILE A 410 -24.84 1.25 7.91
N ASP A 411 -24.69 0.38 6.91
CA ASP A 411 -23.69 0.47 5.84
C ASP A 411 -24.25 1.22 4.62
N GLU A 412 -23.42 1.48 3.62
CA GLU A 412 -23.82 2.24 2.43
C GLU A 412 -25.02 1.61 1.69
N ASP A 413 -25.04 0.27 1.55
CA ASP A 413 -26.14 -0.45 0.90
C ASP A 413 -27.44 -0.33 1.70
N GLY A 414 -27.36 -0.39 3.03
CA GLY A 414 -28.49 -0.14 3.92
C GLY A 414 -29.01 1.29 3.84
N LEU A 415 -28.12 2.29 3.73
CA LEU A 415 -28.50 3.70 3.56
C LEU A 415 -29.18 3.94 2.21
N GLU A 416 -28.65 3.38 1.13
CA GLU A 416 -29.27 3.46 -0.21
C GLU A 416 -30.65 2.81 -0.18
N THR A 417 -30.79 1.64 0.45
CA THR A 417 -32.09 0.96 0.56
C THR A 417 -33.11 1.82 1.31
N LEU A 418 -32.73 2.39 2.47
CA LEU A 418 -33.59 3.28 3.23
C LEU A 418 -34.02 4.51 2.43
N TYR A 419 -33.09 5.10 1.67
CA TYR A 419 -33.38 6.24 0.81
C TYR A 419 -34.36 5.88 -0.32
N GLN A 420 -34.16 4.74 -1.00
CA GLN A 420 -35.05 4.29 -2.07
C GLN A 420 -36.44 3.91 -1.56
N ASP A 421 -36.51 3.28 -0.39
CA ASP A 421 -37.77 2.97 0.27
C ASP A 421 -38.52 4.26 0.65
N ASP A 422 -37.83 5.24 1.22
CA ASP A 422 -38.45 6.51 1.60
C ASP A 422 -38.90 7.35 0.38
N LEU A 423 -38.12 7.35 -0.70
CA LEU A 423 -38.53 7.98 -1.96
C LEU A 423 -39.82 7.36 -2.51
N ARG A 424 -39.95 6.03 -2.43
CA ARG A 424 -41.12 5.30 -2.93
C ARG A 424 -42.33 5.54 -2.05
N ASP A 425 -42.15 5.45 -0.73
CA ASP A 425 -43.24 5.39 0.23
C ASP A 425 -43.67 6.81 0.68
N ASN A 426 -42.75 7.78 0.67
CA ASN A 426 -42.97 9.18 1.07
C ASN A 426 -42.44 10.20 0.04
N PRO A 427 -42.86 10.17 -1.25
CA PRO A 427 -42.31 11.03 -2.30
C PRO A 427 -42.45 12.54 -2.03
N ARG A 428 -43.41 12.95 -1.18
CA ARG A 428 -43.62 14.35 -0.79
C ARG A 428 -42.51 14.91 0.11
N HIS A 429 -41.73 14.05 0.76
CA HIS A 429 -40.60 14.45 1.60
C HIS A 429 -39.43 15.03 0.79
N TRP A 430 -39.35 14.69 -0.49
CA TRP A 430 -38.20 14.98 -1.36
C TRP A 430 -38.49 16.00 -2.46
N GLY A 431 -39.73 16.48 -2.57
CA GLY A 431 -40.17 17.42 -3.59
C GLY A 431 -40.45 18.82 -3.04
N ARG A 432 -39.43 19.67 -2.94
CA ARG A 432 -39.54 21.14 -2.99
C ARG A 432 -38.30 21.75 -3.64
#